data_AF-A0A180G3Z0-F1
#
_entry.id   AF-A0A180G3Z0-F1
#
_cell.length_a   1.000
_cell.length_b   1.000
_cell.length_c   1.000
_cell.angle_alpha   90.00
_cell.angle_beta   90.00
_cell.angle_gamma   90.00
#
_symmetry.space_group_name_H-M   'P 1'
#
loop_
_entity.id
_entity.type
_entity.pdbx_description
1 polymer ?
#
loop_
_entity_poly.entity_id
_entity_poly.type
_entity_poly.pdbx_seq_one_letter_code
_entity_poly.pdbx_strand_id
1 'polypeptide(L)'
;MGIVSGKDQYYNARAKPVGSLPGRTSGDAPWSQGEASYQKSIGCPLGLKNRARGIVLLVPGTGGDASEAYKSSPYYQGLPSQGFDLCWVNIPNYSLGDMQLAAEFVAYAIKFLAPKSTASGGKINIVSFSQGGPNVQWASTFWPSTRKLVTGHVALAPPMKGTASTILLCPLSNLSGGCQPSIIQQTMGSNYMKAANSLKDKQSPAYAHIPTTIIYTTTDEIVTPQVGPNASSQLIGASRISIQEICGILNNPGHFFILGDVGVYGIALDALLKGHPAQASTVDRSYCTKTVQSLGFQIGNLGNDLKFAFRVAIGEERGQMIASQLRTLRVPAEPLLQQYVCDRGYTTSKCTTNGFKGNSTGSFVEVEKAAFGNSWADE
;
A
#
# COMPACT_ATOMS: atom_id res chain seq x y z
N MET A 1 18.83 -19.54 -10.21
CA MET A 1 17.38 -19.63 -10.47
C MET A 1 16.77 -18.27 -10.18
N GLY A 2 16.05 -17.70 -11.15
CA GLY A 2 15.90 -16.25 -11.33
C GLY A 2 15.17 -15.52 -10.20
N ILE A 3 15.84 -14.50 -9.63
CA ILE A 3 15.28 -13.48 -8.74
C ILE A 3 14.84 -12.28 -9.61
N VAL A 4 14.09 -12.59 -10.64
CA VAL A 4 13.32 -11.63 -11.42
C VAL A 4 11.93 -12.19 -11.35
N SER A 5 11.01 -11.51 -10.67
CA SER A 5 9.62 -11.80 -11.01
C SER A 5 9.55 -11.47 -12.50
N GLY A 6 9.12 -12.39 -13.35
CA GLY A 6 8.92 -12.08 -14.78
C GLY A 6 7.88 -10.98 -15.02
N LYS A 7 7.48 -10.20 -14.00
CA LYS A 7 6.38 -9.25 -13.96
C LYS A 7 6.82 -7.79 -14.09
N ASP A 8 8.07 -7.44 -13.76
CA ASP A 8 8.59 -6.07 -13.89
C ASP A 8 8.75 -5.64 -15.37
N GLN A 9 8.58 -6.59 -16.29
CA GLN A 9 8.56 -6.37 -17.74
C GLN A 9 7.24 -5.78 -18.25
N TYR A 10 6.18 -5.74 -17.43
CA TYR A 10 4.84 -5.34 -17.86
C TYR A 10 4.41 -3.96 -17.39
N TYR A 11 5.24 -3.28 -16.60
CA TYR A 11 4.98 -1.94 -16.13
C TYR A 11 5.96 -0.95 -16.78
N ASN A 12 5.43 0.14 -17.31
CA ASN A 12 6.23 1.22 -17.84
C ASN A 12 5.61 2.53 -17.36
N ALA A 13 6.22 3.15 -16.35
CA ALA A 13 5.87 4.47 -15.82
C ALA A 13 5.65 5.53 -16.92
N ARG A 14 6.34 5.35 -18.06
CA ARG A 14 6.33 6.24 -19.21
C ARG A 14 5.41 5.80 -20.36
N ALA A 15 4.78 4.64 -20.28
CA ALA A 15 3.80 4.21 -21.27
C ALA A 15 2.61 5.17 -21.31
N LYS A 16 1.89 5.14 -22.43
CA LYS A 16 0.58 5.78 -22.52
C LYS A 16 -0.49 4.73 -22.18
N PRO A 17 -1.64 5.14 -21.63
CA PRO A 17 -2.76 4.24 -21.44
C PRO A 17 -3.23 3.68 -22.79
N VAL A 18 -3.40 2.36 -22.85
CA VAL A 18 -3.82 1.63 -24.06
C VAL A 18 -4.71 0.44 -23.65
N GLY A 19 -5.61 0.01 -24.54
CA GLY A 19 -6.55 -1.09 -24.28
C GLY A 19 -7.90 -0.65 -23.72
N SER A 20 -8.70 -1.63 -23.31
CA SER A 20 -10.08 -1.48 -22.82
C SER A 20 -10.12 -1.16 -21.33
N LEU A 21 -9.58 0.00 -20.95
CA LEU A 21 -9.54 0.42 -19.56
C LEU A 21 -10.97 0.64 -19.00
N PRO A 22 -11.22 0.28 -17.71
CA PRO A 22 -12.51 0.54 -17.08
C PRO A 22 -12.93 1.99 -17.21
N GLY A 23 -14.20 2.20 -17.56
CA GLY A 23 -14.80 3.53 -17.71
C GLY A 23 -14.54 4.40 -16.48
N ARG A 24 -14.18 5.67 -16.73
CA ARG A 24 -14.05 6.70 -15.70
C ARG A 24 -15.38 7.42 -15.53
N THR A 25 -15.78 7.67 -14.30
CA THR A 25 -16.87 8.61 -14.03
C THR A 25 -16.30 9.97 -13.65
N SER A 26 -17.15 11.00 -13.63
CA SER A 26 -16.75 12.32 -13.11
C SER A 26 -16.10 12.17 -11.74
N GLY A 27 -14.95 12.81 -11.56
CA GLY A 27 -14.13 12.76 -10.35
C GLY A 27 -13.06 11.66 -10.32
N ASP A 28 -13.09 10.65 -11.18
CA ASP A 28 -12.00 9.66 -11.25
C ASP A 28 -10.71 10.26 -11.82
N ALA A 29 -9.60 9.99 -11.15
CA ALA A 29 -8.26 10.25 -11.66
C ALA A 29 -8.00 9.49 -12.98
N PRO A 30 -7.13 10.02 -13.85
CA PRO A 30 -6.80 9.37 -15.11
C PRO A 30 -6.01 8.07 -14.88
N TRP A 31 -6.19 7.11 -15.78
CA TRP A 31 -5.29 5.97 -15.89
C TRP A 31 -3.97 6.41 -16.53
N SER A 32 -2.86 5.80 -16.11
CA SER A 32 -1.52 6.05 -16.64
C SER A 32 -0.92 4.84 -17.36
N GLN A 33 -1.41 3.62 -17.07
CA GLN A 33 -0.87 2.38 -17.63
C GLN A 33 -1.79 1.75 -18.69
N GLY A 34 -1.23 0.82 -19.46
CA GLY A 34 -2.01 -0.03 -20.37
C GLY A 34 -2.81 -1.09 -19.62
N GLU A 35 -3.94 -1.51 -20.18
CA GLU A 35 -4.84 -2.51 -19.60
C GLU A 35 -4.10 -3.80 -19.21
N ALA A 36 -3.22 -4.28 -20.10
CA ALA A 36 -2.45 -5.50 -19.88
C ALA A 36 -1.51 -5.41 -18.67
N SER A 37 -1.00 -4.21 -18.35
CA SER A 37 -0.15 -3.98 -17.17
C SER A 37 -0.93 -4.27 -15.89
N TYR A 38 -2.15 -3.74 -15.78
CA TYR A 38 -2.97 -3.97 -14.60
C TYR A 38 -3.48 -5.41 -14.52
N GLN A 39 -3.97 -5.99 -15.62
CA GLN A 39 -4.51 -7.35 -15.60
C GLN A 39 -3.46 -8.39 -15.19
N LYS A 40 -2.22 -8.25 -15.67
CA LYS A 40 -1.11 -9.14 -15.29
C LYS A 40 -0.70 -9.03 -13.82
N SER A 41 -1.00 -7.90 -13.17
CA SER A 41 -0.81 -7.73 -11.74
C SER A 41 -1.88 -8.45 -10.90
N ILE A 42 -3.02 -8.82 -11.48
CA ILE A 42 -4.13 -9.45 -10.77
C ILE A 42 -4.04 -10.97 -10.90
N GLY A 43 -4.13 -11.68 -9.77
CA GLY A 43 -4.18 -13.13 -9.77
C GLY A 43 -5.26 -13.64 -8.82
N CYS A 44 -6.02 -14.64 -9.26
CA CYS A 44 -7.01 -15.36 -8.45
C CYS A 44 -6.55 -16.83 -8.35
N PRO A 45 -5.67 -17.16 -7.39
CA PRO A 45 -4.91 -18.41 -7.37
C PRO A 45 -5.76 -19.69 -7.29
N LEU A 46 -6.96 -19.59 -6.73
CA LEU A 46 -7.90 -20.71 -6.58
C LEU A 46 -9.02 -20.69 -7.63
N GLY A 47 -8.89 -19.82 -8.64
CA GLY A 47 -9.96 -19.47 -9.56
C GLY A 47 -11.08 -18.65 -8.90
N LEU A 48 -12.01 -18.17 -9.71
CA LEU A 48 -13.26 -17.56 -9.25
C LEU A 48 -14.35 -18.62 -9.29
N LYS A 49 -14.90 -18.97 -8.13
CA LYS A 49 -16.02 -19.93 -8.02
C LYS A 49 -17.36 -19.22 -7.83
N ASN A 50 -17.36 -17.89 -7.89
CA ASN A 50 -18.50 -17.01 -7.63
C ASN A 50 -19.17 -17.34 -6.28
N ARG A 51 -18.35 -17.46 -5.24
CA ARG A 51 -18.85 -17.84 -3.91
C ARG A 51 -19.78 -16.76 -3.34
N ALA A 52 -20.73 -17.18 -2.52
CA ALA A 52 -21.80 -16.33 -2.01
C ALA A 52 -21.34 -15.04 -1.31
N ARG A 53 -20.18 -15.05 -0.63
CA ARG A 53 -19.64 -13.85 0.03
C ARG A 53 -18.76 -12.99 -0.86
N GLY A 54 -18.63 -13.36 -2.13
CA GLY A 54 -17.90 -12.62 -3.15
C GLY A 54 -16.39 -12.78 -3.07
N ILE A 55 -15.70 -11.84 -3.70
CA ILE A 55 -14.24 -11.80 -3.80
C ILE A 55 -13.65 -10.99 -2.63
N VAL A 56 -12.55 -11.47 -2.05
CA VAL A 56 -11.64 -10.69 -1.21
C VAL A 56 -10.39 -10.37 -2.03
N LEU A 57 -10.12 -9.09 -2.25
CA LEU A 57 -8.89 -8.58 -2.85
C LEU A 57 -7.82 -8.37 -1.78
N LEU A 58 -6.71 -9.08 -1.90
CA LEU A 58 -5.54 -8.99 -1.02
C LEU A 58 -4.54 -7.97 -1.60
N VAL A 59 -4.19 -6.96 -0.80
CA VAL A 59 -3.30 -5.85 -1.20
C VAL A 59 -2.03 -5.85 -0.33
N PRO A 60 -0.82 -5.90 -0.93
CA PRO A 60 0.40 -6.14 -0.19
C PRO A 60 0.93 -4.91 0.53
N GLY A 61 1.91 -5.15 1.40
CA GLY A 61 2.75 -4.12 2.02
C GLY A 61 3.94 -3.70 1.16
N THR A 62 4.84 -2.93 1.76
CA THR A 62 6.07 -2.47 1.14
C THR A 62 7.07 -3.63 0.98
N GLY A 63 7.74 -3.73 -0.17
CA GLY A 63 8.80 -4.71 -0.43
C GLY A 63 8.32 -6.12 -0.79
N GLY A 64 7.01 -6.35 -0.86
CA GLY A 64 6.44 -7.67 -1.11
C GLY A 64 5.37 -7.70 -2.19
N ASP A 65 5.29 -8.83 -2.91
CA ASP A 65 4.13 -9.18 -3.71
C ASP A 65 3.02 -9.71 -2.79
N ALA A 66 1.76 -9.53 -3.16
CA ALA A 66 0.65 -10.09 -2.39
C ALA A 66 0.65 -11.62 -2.43
N SER A 67 1.09 -12.22 -3.53
CA SER A 67 1.27 -13.67 -3.61
C SER A 67 2.36 -14.20 -2.66
N GLU A 68 3.34 -13.38 -2.29
CA GLU A 68 4.38 -13.76 -1.32
C GLU A 68 3.85 -13.57 0.10
N ALA A 69 3.26 -12.41 0.39
CA ALA A 69 2.81 -12.04 1.73
C ALA A 69 1.65 -12.91 2.24
N TYR A 70 0.66 -13.20 1.39
CA TYR A 70 -0.59 -13.81 1.85
C TYR A 70 -0.62 -15.33 1.73
N LYS A 71 0.19 -15.95 0.89
CA LYS A 71 0.07 -17.40 0.58
C LYS A 71 0.26 -18.29 1.82
N SER A 72 1.11 -17.87 2.75
CA SER A 72 1.35 -18.52 4.05
C SER A 72 0.58 -17.87 5.20
N SER A 73 -0.60 -17.30 4.95
CA SER A 73 -1.39 -16.58 5.97
C SER A 73 -2.74 -17.25 6.28
N PRO A 74 -3.34 -16.97 7.45
CA PRO A 74 -4.69 -17.44 7.77
C PRO A 74 -5.76 -16.90 6.80
N TYR A 75 -5.50 -15.79 6.10
CA TYR A 75 -6.41 -15.24 5.09
C TYR A 75 -6.49 -16.15 3.86
N TYR A 76 -5.34 -16.61 3.34
CA TYR A 76 -5.31 -17.48 2.17
C TYR A 76 -5.92 -18.85 2.44
N GLN A 77 -5.66 -19.39 3.64
CA GLN A 77 -6.15 -20.73 4.02
C GLN A 77 -7.59 -20.71 4.54
N GLY A 78 -7.96 -19.70 5.33
CA GLY A 78 -9.23 -19.65 6.05
C GLY A 78 -10.40 -19.10 5.24
N LEU A 79 -10.23 -17.98 4.53
CA LEU A 79 -11.33 -17.30 3.84
C LEU A 79 -12.09 -18.15 2.80
N PRO A 80 -11.44 -19.07 2.05
CA PRO A 80 -12.16 -19.97 1.16
C PRO A 80 -13.18 -20.84 1.90
N SER A 81 -12.86 -21.34 3.10
CA SER A 81 -13.83 -22.11 3.92
C SER A 81 -15.04 -21.27 4.36
N GLN A 82 -14.87 -19.95 4.43
CA GLN A 82 -15.89 -19.00 4.87
C GLN A 82 -16.80 -18.53 3.72
N GLY A 83 -16.54 -19.00 2.49
CA GLY A 83 -17.36 -18.67 1.32
C GLY A 83 -16.87 -17.46 0.53
N PHE A 84 -15.59 -17.10 0.64
CA PHE A 84 -14.96 -16.06 -0.18
C PHE A 84 -14.09 -16.64 -1.30
N ASP A 85 -14.13 -16.02 -2.48
CA ASP A 85 -13.10 -16.21 -3.50
C ASP A 85 -11.93 -15.28 -3.20
N LEU A 86 -10.71 -15.71 -3.53
CA LEU A 86 -9.50 -14.94 -3.26
C LEU A 86 -8.85 -14.47 -4.55
N CYS A 87 -8.58 -13.18 -4.59
CA CYS A 87 -7.70 -12.58 -5.59
C CYS A 87 -6.71 -11.66 -4.89
N TRP A 88 -5.62 -11.34 -5.56
CA TRP A 88 -4.65 -10.38 -5.12
C TRP A 88 -4.25 -9.44 -6.25
N VAL A 89 -3.66 -8.31 -5.87
CA VAL A 89 -2.97 -7.41 -6.80
C VAL A 89 -1.50 -7.31 -6.40
N ASN A 90 -0.61 -7.70 -7.32
CA ASN A 90 0.82 -7.54 -7.18
C ASN A 90 1.21 -6.17 -7.74
N ILE A 91 1.57 -5.26 -6.83
CA ILE A 91 1.95 -3.89 -7.18
C ILE A 91 3.34 -3.91 -7.83
N PRO A 92 3.55 -3.22 -8.97
CA PRO A 92 4.86 -3.19 -9.64
C PRO A 92 6.00 -2.82 -8.70
N ASN A 93 7.19 -3.39 -8.94
CA ASN A 93 8.38 -3.19 -8.12
C ASN A 93 8.13 -3.47 -6.62
N TYR A 94 7.32 -4.47 -6.29
CA TYR A 94 7.04 -4.88 -4.92
C TYR A 94 6.59 -3.72 -4.01
N SER A 95 5.76 -2.81 -4.53
CA SER A 95 5.29 -1.62 -3.79
C SER A 95 6.41 -0.64 -3.37
N LEU A 96 7.57 -0.65 -4.05
CA LEU A 96 8.70 0.26 -3.77
C LEU A 96 8.67 1.54 -4.62
N GLY A 97 7.82 1.58 -5.65
CA GLY A 97 7.61 2.75 -6.52
C GLY A 97 6.71 3.81 -5.90
N ASP A 98 6.20 4.75 -6.72
CA ASP A 98 5.28 5.80 -6.26
C ASP A 98 3.94 5.20 -5.78
N MET A 99 3.56 5.49 -4.53
CA MET A 99 2.31 5.01 -3.91
C MET A 99 1.05 5.48 -4.63
N GLN A 100 1.10 6.61 -5.33
CA GLN A 100 -0.03 7.12 -6.12
C GLN A 100 -0.35 6.17 -7.27
N LEU A 101 0.68 5.56 -7.86
CA LEU A 101 0.51 4.52 -8.87
C LEU A 101 0.08 3.19 -8.24
N ALA A 102 0.64 2.84 -7.09
CA ALA A 102 0.20 1.64 -6.38
C ALA A 102 -1.33 1.67 -6.13
N ALA A 103 -1.85 2.83 -5.72
CA ALA A 103 -3.28 3.08 -5.58
C ALA A 103 -4.05 2.96 -6.91
N GLU A 104 -3.46 3.37 -8.04
CA GLU A 104 -4.06 3.20 -9.37
C GLU A 104 -4.23 1.71 -9.74
N PHE A 105 -3.24 0.86 -9.44
CA PHE A 105 -3.35 -0.60 -9.62
C PHE A 105 -4.46 -1.20 -8.72
N VAL A 106 -4.59 -0.71 -7.49
CA VAL A 106 -5.70 -1.10 -6.59
C VAL A 106 -7.05 -0.68 -7.17
N ALA A 107 -7.18 0.57 -7.62
CA ALA A 107 -8.41 1.09 -8.21
C ALA A 107 -8.84 0.28 -9.45
N TYR A 108 -7.88 -0.06 -10.32
CA TYR A 108 -8.12 -0.92 -11.46
C TYR A 108 -8.59 -2.31 -11.01
N ALA A 109 -7.89 -2.93 -10.06
CA ALA A 109 -8.24 -4.27 -9.57
C ALA A 109 -9.66 -4.32 -9.00
N ILE A 110 -10.08 -3.29 -8.26
CA ILE A 110 -11.46 -3.17 -7.77
C ILE A 110 -12.45 -3.15 -8.94
N LYS A 111 -12.24 -2.26 -9.92
CA LYS A 111 -13.14 -2.14 -11.09
C LYS A 111 -13.16 -3.39 -11.96
N PHE A 112 -12.05 -4.11 -12.06
CA PHE A 112 -11.93 -5.32 -12.86
C PHE A 112 -12.58 -6.54 -12.20
N LEU A 113 -12.42 -6.68 -10.88
CA LEU A 113 -12.92 -7.85 -10.13
C LEU A 113 -14.37 -7.72 -9.70
N ALA A 114 -14.83 -6.50 -9.36
CA ALA A 114 -16.18 -6.30 -8.84
C ALA A 114 -17.29 -6.85 -9.75
N PRO A 115 -17.29 -6.61 -11.09
CA PRO A 115 -18.29 -7.21 -11.98
C PRO A 115 -18.26 -8.75 -12.04
N LYS A 116 -17.14 -9.38 -11.66
CA LYS A 116 -16.99 -10.84 -11.63
C LYS A 116 -17.53 -11.46 -10.34
N SER A 117 -17.80 -10.64 -9.32
CA SER A 117 -18.33 -11.05 -8.02
C SER A 117 -19.86 -11.02 -8.02
N THR A 118 -20.50 -11.78 -8.92
CA THR A 118 -21.94 -11.65 -9.18
C THR A 118 -22.80 -12.13 -8.02
N ALA A 119 -22.37 -13.17 -7.29
CA ALA A 119 -23.09 -13.68 -6.12
C ALA A 119 -23.17 -12.68 -4.96
N SER A 120 -22.24 -11.71 -4.90
CA SER A 120 -22.25 -10.61 -3.92
C SER A 120 -22.78 -9.29 -4.50
N GLY A 121 -23.52 -9.33 -5.61
CA GLY A 121 -24.12 -8.15 -6.24
C GLY A 121 -23.11 -7.23 -6.91
N GLY A 122 -21.98 -7.77 -7.38
CA GLY A 122 -20.94 -7.00 -8.06
C GLY A 122 -20.08 -6.16 -7.11
N LYS A 123 -19.88 -6.61 -5.87
CA LYS A 123 -19.04 -5.95 -4.86
C LYS A 123 -17.99 -6.88 -4.30
N ILE A 124 -16.84 -6.34 -3.93
CA ILE A 124 -15.73 -7.09 -3.32
C ILE A 124 -15.42 -6.60 -1.91
N ASN A 125 -14.75 -7.43 -1.12
CA ASN A 125 -14.09 -7.02 0.10
C ASN A 125 -12.59 -6.82 -0.17
N ILE A 126 -11.91 -6.08 0.70
CA ILE A 126 -10.47 -5.84 0.59
C ILE A 126 -9.80 -6.16 1.93
N VAL A 127 -8.71 -6.91 1.89
CA VAL A 127 -7.78 -7.02 3.03
C VAL A 127 -6.43 -6.49 2.56
N SER A 128 -5.89 -5.50 3.28
CA SER A 128 -4.60 -4.89 2.96
C SER A 128 -3.64 -4.96 4.13
N PHE A 129 -2.35 -5.06 3.84
CA PHE A 129 -1.29 -5.05 4.86
C PHE A 129 -0.36 -3.85 4.67
N SER A 130 0.05 -3.20 5.77
CA SER A 130 1.05 -2.13 5.77
C SER A 130 0.70 -1.03 4.75
N GLN A 131 1.60 -0.68 3.83
CA GLN A 131 1.38 0.28 2.73
C GLN A 131 0.09 0.04 1.93
N GLY A 132 -0.38 -1.21 1.83
CA GLY A 132 -1.63 -1.53 1.16
C GLY A 132 -2.83 -0.76 1.70
N GLY A 133 -2.83 -0.40 3.00
CA GLY A 133 -3.89 0.40 3.62
C GLY A 133 -4.01 1.79 2.99
N PRO A 134 -2.97 2.64 3.06
CA PRO A 134 -2.92 3.91 2.35
C PRO A 134 -3.18 3.77 0.84
N ASN A 135 -2.69 2.72 0.19
CA ASN A 135 -2.94 2.51 -1.25
C ASN A 135 -4.45 2.34 -1.55
N VAL A 136 -5.18 1.56 -0.74
CA VAL A 136 -6.64 1.40 -0.86
C VAL A 136 -7.38 2.71 -0.54
N GLN A 137 -6.94 3.43 0.50
CA GLN A 137 -7.56 4.70 0.88
C GLN A 137 -7.35 5.80 -0.17
N TRP A 138 -6.16 5.85 -0.77
CA TRP A 138 -5.88 6.74 -1.89
C TRP A 138 -6.70 6.37 -3.13
N ALA A 139 -6.84 5.06 -3.43
CA ALA A 139 -7.69 4.57 -4.51
C ALA A 139 -9.16 4.99 -4.32
N SER A 140 -9.71 4.80 -3.11
CA SER A 140 -11.10 5.17 -2.79
C SER A 140 -11.32 6.69 -2.82
N THR A 141 -10.28 7.47 -2.56
CA THR A 141 -10.32 8.93 -2.64
C THR A 141 -10.34 9.40 -4.09
N PHE A 142 -9.34 9.02 -4.89
CA PHE A 142 -9.10 9.59 -6.21
C PHE A 142 -9.80 8.85 -7.37
N TRP A 143 -10.29 7.63 -7.14
CA TRP A 143 -11.24 6.94 -8.03
C TRP A 143 -12.56 6.68 -7.29
N PRO A 144 -13.36 7.72 -6.99
CA PRO A 144 -14.56 7.61 -6.17
C PRO A 144 -15.60 6.62 -6.73
N SER A 145 -15.57 6.33 -8.03
CA SER A 145 -16.38 5.27 -8.64
C SER A 145 -16.16 3.88 -8.06
N THR A 146 -15.01 3.63 -7.42
CA THR A 146 -14.68 2.36 -6.77
C THR A 146 -15.49 2.14 -5.48
N ARG A 147 -15.92 3.22 -4.81
CA ARG A 147 -16.54 3.14 -3.47
C ARG A 147 -17.77 2.24 -3.43
N LYS A 148 -18.63 2.33 -4.45
CA LYS A 148 -19.85 1.52 -4.56
C LYS A 148 -19.60 0.04 -4.88
N LEU A 149 -18.37 -0.29 -5.30
CA LEU A 149 -17.92 -1.64 -5.68
C LEU A 149 -17.25 -2.38 -4.51
N VAL A 150 -17.12 -1.73 -3.35
CA VAL A 150 -16.45 -2.30 -2.19
C VAL A 150 -17.45 -2.43 -1.05
N THR A 151 -17.58 -3.64 -0.51
CA THR A 151 -18.39 -3.94 0.68
C THR A 151 -17.71 -3.44 1.94
N GLY A 152 -16.41 -3.72 2.08
CA GLY A 152 -15.61 -3.28 3.21
C GLY A 152 -14.11 -3.46 2.99
N HIS A 153 -13.33 -2.77 3.81
CA HIS A 153 -11.87 -2.77 3.80
C HIS A 153 -11.33 -3.07 5.20
N VAL A 154 -10.55 -4.15 5.31
CA VAL A 154 -9.77 -4.47 6.51
C VAL A 154 -8.31 -4.13 6.25
N ALA A 155 -7.75 -3.21 7.05
CA ALA A 155 -6.37 -2.77 6.94
C ALA A 155 -5.55 -3.23 8.16
N LEU A 156 -4.51 -4.01 7.92
CA LEU A 156 -3.63 -4.59 8.93
C LEU A 156 -2.35 -3.75 9.03
N ALA A 157 -2.07 -3.22 10.21
CA ALA A 157 -0.94 -2.32 10.50
C ALA A 157 -0.71 -1.20 9.45
N PRO A 158 -1.75 -0.44 9.04
CA PRO A 158 -1.57 0.55 7.97
C PRO A 158 -0.90 1.84 8.49
N PRO A 159 0.09 2.40 7.77
CA PRO A 159 0.66 3.71 8.09
C PRO A 159 -0.19 4.86 7.51
N MET A 160 -1.43 5.02 7.95
CA MET A 160 -2.36 6.03 7.40
C MET A 160 -1.86 7.47 7.59
N LYS A 161 -1.15 7.75 8.69
CA LYS A 161 -0.46 9.03 8.92
C LYS A 161 1.03 9.01 8.55
N GLY A 162 1.50 7.94 7.91
CA GLY A 162 2.93 7.68 7.70
C GLY A 162 3.60 7.14 8.96
N THR A 163 4.91 6.88 8.90
CA THR A 163 5.70 6.38 10.04
C THR A 163 6.86 7.31 10.39
N ALA A 164 7.19 7.37 11.68
CA ALA A 164 8.37 8.07 12.19
C ALA A 164 9.63 7.19 12.17
N SER A 165 9.48 5.86 12.08
CA SER A 165 10.60 4.90 12.03
C SER A 165 11.34 4.88 10.68
N THR A 166 11.17 5.87 9.79
CA THR A 166 11.84 5.87 8.47
C THR A 166 13.36 6.04 8.55
N ILE A 167 13.88 6.44 9.71
CA ILE A 167 15.31 6.40 10.06
C ILE A 167 15.89 4.97 9.94
N LEU A 168 15.08 3.92 10.17
CA LEU A 168 15.49 2.51 9.99
C LEU A 168 15.41 2.03 8.53
N LEU A 169 14.69 2.73 7.64
CA LEU A 169 14.34 2.27 6.29
C LEU A 169 15.13 2.95 5.16
N CYS A 170 15.82 4.07 5.46
CA CYS A 170 16.67 4.79 4.49
C CYS A 170 18.13 5.07 4.98
N PRO A 171 18.85 4.18 5.70
CA PRO A 171 20.16 4.58 6.27
C PRO A 171 21.17 4.98 5.18
N LEU A 172 21.78 6.17 5.33
CA LEU A 172 22.85 6.81 4.53
C LEU A 172 22.50 7.32 3.11
N SER A 173 21.28 7.83 2.92
CA SER A 173 20.66 8.19 1.63
C SER A 173 21.13 9.47 0.90
N ASN A 174 22.42 9.79 0.88
CA ASN A 174 23.01 10.64 -0.19
C ASN A 174 24.27 10.03 -0.82
N LEU A 175 24.98 9.15 -0.10
CA LEU A 175 26.19 8.47 -0.60
C LEU A 175 25.86 7.28 -1.52
N SER A 176 24.61 6.81 -1.53
CA SER A 176 24.16 5.60 -2.27
C SER A 176 23.03 5.87 -3.29
N GLY A 177 22.78 7.13 -3.64
CA GLY A 177 21.82 7.51 -4.69
C GLY A 177 20.35 7.68 -4.26
N GLY A 178 20.04 7.79 -2.97
CA GLY A 178 18.70 8.13 -2.44
C GLY A 178 17.96 6.99 -1.75
N CYS A 179 16.63 7.12 -1.57
CA CYS A 179 15.75 6.11 -0.97
C CYS A 179 14.60 5.73 -1.91
N GLN A 180 13.93 4.61 -1.69
CA GLN A 180 12.81 4.16 -2.52
C GLN A 180 11.62 5.12 -2.39
N PRO A 181 10.94 5.49 -3.50
CA PRO A 181 9.83 6.44 -3.53
C PRO A 181 8.77 6.23 -2.44
N SER A 182 8.27 5.00 -2.29
CA SER A 182 7.22 4.72 -1.31
C SER A 182 7.69 4.83 0.14
N ILE A 183 8.99 4.65 0.42
CA ILE A 183 9.53 4.83 1.78
C ILE A 183 9.54 6.32 2.14
N ILE A 184 9.98 7.16 1.21
CA ILE A 184 9.95 8.62 1.38
C ILE A 184 8.49 9.08 1.54
N GLN A 185 7.58 8.62 0.69
CA GLN A 185 6.16 8.96 0.78
C GLN A 185 5.51 8.45 2.06
N GLN A 186 5.91 7.31 2.62
CA GLN A 186 5.43 6.82 3.92
C GLN A 186 6.00 7.57 5.13
N THR A 187 6.99 8.44 4.94
CA THR A 187 7.55 9.23 6.05
C THR A 187 6.52 10.23 6.56
N MET A 188 6.34 10.30 7.89
CA MET A 188 5.52 11.35 8.50
C MET A 188 5.98 12.74 8.03
N GLY A 189 5.06 13.55 7.52
CA GLY A 189 5.36 14.90 7.03
C GLY A 189 5.83 15.00 5.58
N SER A 190 5.94 13.89 4.85
CA SER A 190 6.08 13.88 3.39
C SER A 190 4.93 14.65 2.72
N ASN A 191 5.12 15.11 1.47
CA ASN A 191 4.07 15.77 0.71
C ASN A 191 2.87 14.83 0.49
N TYR A 192 3.13 13.55 0.25
CA TYR A 192 2.09 12.52 0.19
C TYR A 192 1.32 12.42 1.49
N MET A 193 1.99 12.34 2.65
CA MET A 193 1.28 12.20 3.93
C MET A 193 0.56 13.49 4.34
N LYS A 194 1.08 14.66 3.97
CA LYS A 194 0.36 15.93 4.11
C LYS A 194 -0.93 15.93 3.29
N ALA A 195 -0.90 15.48 2.04
CA ALA A 195 -2.10 15.36 1.21
C ALA A 195 -3.05 14.28 1.73
N ALA A 196 -2.54 13.11 2.12
CA ALA A 196 -3.31 11.99 2.65
C ALA A 196 -4.04 12.35 3.96
N ASN A 197 -3.48 13.28 4.73
CA ASN A 197 -4.05 13.74 6.00
C ASN A 197 -4.64 15.15 5.92
N SER A 198 -4.92 15.63 4.70
CA SER A 198 -5.61 16.90 4.49
C SER A 198 -7.01 16.86 5.13
N LEU A 199 -7.36 17.92 5.85
CA LEU A 199 -8.69 18.11 6.47
C LEU A 199 -9.52 19.15 5.72
N LYS A 200 -9.22 19.37 4.42
CA LYS A 200 -9.89 20.38 3.61
C LYS A 200 -11.42 20.19 3.57
N ASP A 201 -11.86 18.95 3.38
CA ASP A 201 -13.28 18.58 3.31
C ASP A 201 -13.49 17.10 3.62
N LYS A 202 -14.76 16.65 3.74
CA LYS A 202 -15.10 15.24 3.99
C LYS A 202 -14.79 14.29 2.81
N GLN A 203 -14.40 14.81 1.66
CA GLN A 203 -13.92 14.03 0.52
C GLN A 203 -12.39 13.88 0.52
N SER A 204 -11.71 14.51 1.47
CA SER A 204 -10.26 14.42 1.63
C SER A 204 -9.84 13.01 2.06
N PRO A 205 -8.61 12.57 1.72
CA PRO A 205 -8.17 11.22 1.99
C PRO A 205 -8.08 10.88 3.50
N ALA A 206 -8.15 11.87 4.39
CA ALA A 206 -8.17 11.68 5.83
C ALA A 206 -9.45 11.00 6.36
N TYR A 207 -10.52 10.93 5.54
CA TYR A 207 -11.81 10.35 5.88
C TYR A 207 -12.03 9.02 5.16
N ALA A 208 -12.42 7.98 5.89
CA ALA A 208 -12.80 6.70 5.31
C ALA A 208 -13.96 6.88 4.33
N HIS A 209 -13.77 6.48 3.07
CA HIS A 209 -14.78 6.60 2.01
C HIS A 209 -15.52 5.29 1.72
N ILE A 210 -15.06 4.20 2.33
CA ILE A 210 -15.65 2.87 2.32
C ILE A 210 -15.66 2.37 3.76
N PRO A 211 -16.53 1.40 4.13
CA PRO A 211 -16.54 0.86 5.48
C PRO A 211 -15.19 0.21 5.81
N THR A 212 -14.44 0.81 6.76
CA THR A 212 -13.06 0.41 7.05
C THR A 212 -12.87 -0.05 8.49
N THR A 213 -12.22 -1.20 8.67
CA THR A 213 -11.65 -1.67 9.93
C THR A 213 -10.14 -1.60 9.85
N ILE A 214 -9.52 -0.91 10.79
CA ILE A 214 -8.08 -0.88 11.00
C ILE A 214 -7.74 -1.78 12.18
N ILE A 215 -6.86 -2.75 11.94
CA ILE A 215 -6.33 -3.64 12.97
C ILE A 215 -4.85 -3.34 13.12
N TYR A 216 -4.41 -3.10 14.35
CA TYR A 216 -3.03 -2.69 14.62
C TYR A 216 -2.48 -3.31 15.91
N THR A 217 -1.18 -3.25 16.09
CA THR A 217 -0.52 -3.60 17.36
C THR A 217 0.13 -2.35 17.95
N THR A 218 0.07 -2.20 19.27
CA THR A 218 0.72 -1.07 19.97
C THR A 218 2.24 -1.17 19.97
N THR A 219 2.78 -2.37 19.74
CA THR A 219 4.23 -2.68 19.72
C THR A 219 4.81 -2.71 18.31
N ASP A 220 4.15 -2.10 17.34
CA ASP A 220 4.61 -2.09 15.94
C ASP A 220 5.97 -1.37 15.85
N GLU A 221 6.97 -2.07 15.33
CA GLU A 221 8.34 -1.59 15.22
C GLU A 221 8.61 -0.77 13.95
N ILE A 222 7.72 -0.87 12.94
CA ILE A 222 7.89 -0.23 11.63
C ILE A 222 6.95 0.97 11.45
N VAL A 223 5.71 0.84 11.88
CA VAL A 223 4.65 1.83 11.75
C VAL A 223 4.48 2.48 13.11
N THR A 224 5.17 3.60 13.34
CA THR A 224 5.19 4.29 14.63
C THR A 224 4.85 5.78 14.50
N PRO A 225 4.32 6.39 15.57
CA PRO A 225 3.81 5.77 16.80
C PRO A 225 2.46 5.06 16.57
N GLN A 226 2.08 4.10 17.42
CA GLN A 226 0.75 3.44 17.37
C GLN A 226 -0.20 3.84 18.50
N VAL A 227 0.27 4.72 19.38
CA VAL A 227 -0.48 5.21 20.53
C VAL A 227 -0.54 6.73 20.52
N GLY A 228 -1.54 7.28 21.20
CA GLY A 228 -1.74 8.72 21.32
C GLY A 228 -2.40 9.39 20.11
N PRO A 229 -2.51 10.72 20.12
CA PRO A 229 -3.23 11.50 19.12
C PRO A 229 -2.61 11.43 17.71
N ASN A 230 -1.31 11.15 17.65
CA ASN A 230 -0.55 11.03 16.40
C ASN A 230 -0.37 9.58 15.95
N ALA A 231 -1.12 8.62 16.52
CA ALA A 231 -1.01 7.22 16.13
C ALA A 231 -1.16 7.06 14.60
N SER A 232 -0.28 6.27 14.01
CA SER A 232 -0.10 6.17 12.58
C SER A 232 -1.28 5.47 11.90
N SER A 233 -1.78 4.40 12.50
CA SER A 233 -2.94 3.66 12.03
C SER A 233 -4.29 4.37 12.31
N GLN A 234 -4.37 5.69 12.13
CA GLN A 234 -5.59 6.48 12.29
C GLN A 234 -6.20 6.89 10.95
N LEU A 235 -7.50 6.70 10.80
CA LEU A 235 -8.31 7.20 9.68
C LEU A 235 -9.68 7.65 10.22
N ILE A 236 -10.13 8.85 9.86
CA ILE A 236 -11.37 9.41 10.40
C ILE A 236 -12.56 8.61 9.85
N GLY A 237 -13.44 8.13 10.72
CA GLY A 237 -14.61 7.33 10.34
C GLY A 237 -14.34 5.83 10.18
N ALA A 238 -13.11 5.36 10.37
CA ALA A 238 -12.82 3.93 10.45
C ALA A 238 -13.02 3.38 11.88
N SER A 239 -13.41 2.11 11.99
CA SER A 239 -13.27 1.37 13.26
C SER A 239 -11.81 1.00 13.45
N ARG A 240 -11.22 1.28 14.61
CA ARG A 240 -9.80 1.04 14.89
C ARG A 240 -9.67 0.16 16.12
N ILE A 241 -9.12 -1.04 15.95
CA ILE A 241 -9.03 -2.06 17.00
C ILE A 241 -7.58 -2.48 17.15
N SER A 242 -7.05 -2.41 18.38
CA SER A 242 -5.73 -2.99 18.66
C SER A 242 -5.87 -4.49 18.95
N ILE A 243 -4.88 -5.30 18.56
CA ILE A 243 -4.89 -6.72 18.94
C ILE A 243 -4.87 -6.89 20.46
N GLN A 244 -4.22 -5.98 21.20
CA GLN A 244 -4.17 -5.99 22.65
C GLN A 244 -5.54 -5.78 23.32
N GLU A 245 -6.45 -5.03 22.68
CA GLU A 245 -7.84 -4.84 23.17
C GLU A 245 -8.65 -6.14 23.14
N ILE A 246 -8.37 -7.01 22.17
CA ILE A 246 -9.10 -8.25 21.93
C ILE A 246 -8.42 -9.45 22.60
N CYS A 247 -7.11 -9.56 22.44
CA CYS A 247 -6.33 -10.73 22.86
C CYS A 247 -5.45 -10.47 24.10
N GLY A 248 -5.52 -9.27 24.69
CA GLY A 248 -4.75 -8.90 25.87
C GLY A 248 -3.34 -8.39 25.56
N ILE A 249 -2.75 -7.70 26.53
CA ILE A 249 -1.47 -6.97 26.40
C ILE A 249 -0.25 -7.83 26.07
N LEU A 250 -0.36 -9.15 26.21
CA LEU A 250 0.72 -10.09 25.93
C LEU A 250 0.75 -10.52 24.46
N ASN A 251 -0.33 -10.32 23.70
CA ASN A 251 -0.33 -10.60 22.27
C ASN A 251 0.26 -9.41 21.49
N ASN A 252 1.55 -9.51 21.16
CA ASN A 252 2.35 -8.45 20.57
C ASN A 252 3.08 -8.95 19.30
N PRO A 253 2.37 -9.15 18.18
CA PRO A 253 2.97 -9.71 16.97
C PRO A 253 3.95 -8.77 16.25
N GLY A 254 4.04 -7.50 16.64
CA GLY A 254 4.83 -6.52 15.88
C GLY A 254 4.29 -6.32 14.45
N HIS A 255 5.06 -5.66 13.58
CA HIS A 255 4.66 -5.36 12.21
C HIS A 255 4.69 -6.61 11.33
N PHE A 256 5.81 -7.34 11.36
CA PHE A 256 6.03 -8.46 10.44
C PHE A 256 5.09 -9.63 10.71
N PHE A 257 4.80 -9.94 11.97
CA PHE A 257 4.02 -11.12 12.32
C PHE A 257 2.52 -10.88 12.44
N ILE A 258 2.05 -9.63 12.34
CA ILE A 258 0.61 -9.29 12.45
C ILE A 258 -0.21 -9.98 11.35
N LEU A 259 0.37 -10.17 10.16
CA LEU A 259 -0.30 -10.80 9.03
C LEU A 259 -0.56 -12.29 9.27
N GLY A 260 0.30 -12.96 10.04
CA GLY A 260 0.19 -14.36 10.40
C GLY A 260 -0.60 -14.62 11.69
N ASP A 261 -0.95 -13.58 12.46
CA ASP A 261 -1.63 -13.74 13.73
C ASP A 261 -3.11 -14.14 13.56
N VAL A 262 -3.51 -15.23 14.20
CA VAL A 262 -4.88 -15.77 14.09
C VAL A 262 -5.90 -14.95 14.87
N GLY A 263 -5.50 -14.25 15.94
CA GLY A 263 -6.34 -13.29 16.65
C GLY A 263 -6.68 -12.08 15.77
N VAL A 264 -5.68 -11.55 15.05
CA VAL A 264 -5.86 -10.50 14.04
C VAL A 264 -6.78 -10.98 12.92
N TYR A 265 -6.58 -12.21 12.43
CA TYR A 265 -7.50 -12.82 11.45
C TYR A 265 -8.94 -12.91 11.98
N GLY A 266 -9.15 -13.23 13.27
CA GLY A 266 -10.48 -13.25 13.89
C GLY A 266 -11.18 -11.89 13.82
N ILE A 267 -10.47 -10.80 14.09
CA ILE A 267 -11.01 -9.43 13.96
C ILE A 267 -11.34 -9.12 12.49
N ALA A 268 -10.46 -9.52 11.57
CA ALA A 268 -10.70 -9.31 10.14
C ALA A 268 -11.91 -10.10 9.64
N LEU A 269 -12.04 -11.36 10.08
CA LEU A 269 -13.14 -12.23 9.72
C LEU A 269 -14.46 -11.68 10.24
N ASP A 270 -14.48 -11.08 11.43
CA ASP A 270 -15.65 -10.40 11.99
C ASP A 270 -16.22 -9.35 11.02
N ALA A 271 -15.36 -8.44 10.54
CA ALA A 271 -15.74 -7.40 9.58
C ALA A 271 -16.21 -8.00 8.25
N LEU A 272 -15.48 -8.99 7.73
CA LEU A 272 -15.77 -9.62 6.45
C LEU A 272 -17.10 -10.39 6.45
N LEU A 273 -17.41 -11.11 7.53
CA LEU A 273 -18.64 -11.89 7.64
C LEU A 273 -19.88 -11.02 7.79
N LYS A 274 -19.74 -9.85 8.43
CA LYS A 274 -20.85 -8.93 8.71
C LYS A 274 -21.05 -7.85 7.64
N GLY A 275 -20.04 -7.59 6.81
CA GLY A 275 -20.12 -6.56 5.78
C GLY A 275 -20.16 -5.13 6.33
N HIS A 276 -19.72 -4.94 7.57
CA HIS A 276 -19.55 -3.64 8.21
C HIS A 276 -18.26 -3.64 9.04
N PRO A 277 -17.75 -2.47 9.47
CA PRO A 277 -16.54 -2.42 10.27
C PRO A 277 -16.70 -3.24 11.56
N ALA A 278 -15.69 -4.02 11.91
CA ALA A 278 -15.66 -4.81 13.14
C ALA A 278 -15.84 -3.91 14.37
N GLN A 279 -16.45 -4.48 15.41
CA GLN A 279 -16.57 -3.86 16.72
C GLN A 279 -15.96 -4.79 17.76
N ALA A 280 -15.18 -4.24 18.69
CA ALA A 280 -14.47 -5.05 19.68
C ALA A 280 -15.39 -5.95 20.52
N SER A 281 -16.62 -5.51 20.78
CA SER A 281 -17.65 -6.27 21.51
C SER A 281 -18.14 -7.52 20.77
N THR A 282 -17.95 -7.60 19.45
CA THR A 282 -18.50 -8.68 18.63
C THR A 282 -17.46 -9.65 18.10
N VAL A 283 -16.17 -9.36 18.30
CA VAL A 283 -15.08 -10.23 17.87
C VAL A 283 -15.04 -11.50 18.74
N ASP A 284 -15.01 -12.66 18.09
CA ASP A 284 -14.80 -13.94 18.77
C ASP A 284 -13.36 -14.02 19.33
N ARG A 285 -13.24 -13.93 20.66
CA ARG A 285 -11.95 -14.00 21.36
C ARG A 285 -11.34 -15.40 21.35
N SER A 286 -12.06 -16.44 20.92
CA SER A 286 -11.53 -17.80 20.81
C SER A 286 -10.32 -17.88 19.85
N TYR A 287 -10.28 -17.00 18.83
CA TYR A 287 -9.15 -16.88 17.89
C TYR A 287 -7.83 -16.50 18.58
N CYS A 288 -7.88 -15.78 19.71
CA CYS A 288 -6.69 -15.39 20.48
C CYS A 288 -5.95 -16.59 21.10
N THR A 289 -6.60 -17.75 21.21
CA THR A 289 -6.02 -18.97 21.81
C THR A 289 -5.26 -19.84 20.80
N LYS A 290 -5.26 -19.46 19.51
CA LYS A 290 -4.68 -20.24 18.41
C LYS A 290 -3.19 -19.96 18.22
N THR A 291 -2.43 -19.88 19.31
CA THR A 291 -1.02 -19.47 19.32
C THR A 291 -0.12 -20.37 18.47
N VAL A 292 -0.37 -21.68 18.47
CA VAL A 292 0.38 -22.64 17.63
C VAL A 292 0.13 -22.39 16.15
N GLN A 293 -1.12 -22.11 15.76
CA GLN A 293 -1.44 -21.76 14.37
C GLN A 293 -0.83 -20.40 13.99
N SER A 294 -0.92 -19.39 14.86
CA SER A 294 -0.23 -18.10 14.63
C SER A 294 1.26 -18.32 14.36
N LEU A 295 1.94 -19.06 15.24
CA LEU A 295 3.36 -19.35 15.09
C LEU A 295 3.66 -20.10 13.79
N GLY A 296 2.81 -21.07 13.41
CA GLY A 296 2.94 -21.80 12.14
C GLY A 296 2.87 -20.90 10.92
N PHE A 297 1.91 -19.96 10.88
CA PHE A 297 1.80 -18.97 9.80
C PHE A 297 2.99 -17.99 9.78
N GLN A 298 3.39 -17.50 10.95
CA GLN A 298 4.48 -16.55 11.10
C GLN A 298 5.82 -17.16 10.66
N ILE A 299 6.15 -18.37 11.12
CA ILE A 299 7.35 -19.10 10.67
C ILE A 299 7.26 -19.40 9.17
N GLY A 300 6.07 -19.80 8.69
CA GLY A 300 5.83 -20.06 7.28
C GLY A 300 6.02 -18.85 6.36
N ASN A 301 6.00 -17.63 6.91
CA ASN A 301 6.21 -16.38 6.17
C ASN A 301 7.55 -15.69 6.45
N LEU A 302 8.30 -16.10 7.48
CA LEU A 302 9.55 -15.47 7.91
C LEU A 302 10.56 -15.28 6.77
N GLY A 303 10.69 -16.27 5.89
CA GLY A 303 11.58 -16.17 4.72
C GLY A 303 11.17 -15.08 3.72
N ASN A 304 9.87 -14.78 3.60
CA ASN A 304 9.39 -13.67 2.79
C ASN A 304 9.53 -12.34 3.53
N ASP A 305 9.26 -12.29 4.83
CA ASP A 305 9.42 -11.08 5.63
C ASP A 305 10.88 -10.59 5.60
N LEU A 306 11.84 -11.51 5.68
CA LEU A 306 13.27 -11.22 5.49
C LEU A 306 13.57 -10.68 4.08
N LYS A 307 12.97 -11.26 3.03
CA LYS A 307 13.11 -10.73 1.65
C LYS A 307 12.53 -9.32 1.53
N PHE A 308 11.42 -9.03 2.19
CA PHE A 308 10.78 -7.71 2.12
C PHE A 308 11.66 -6.68 2.80
N ALA A 309 12.13 -6.97 4.02
CA ALA A 309 13.08 -6.13 4.74
C ALA A 309 14.36 -5.89 3.93
N PHE A 310 14.91 -6.94 3.32
CA PHE A 310 16.07 -6.86 2.45
C PHE A 310 15.82 -5.97 1.22
N ARG A 311 14.70 -6.14 0.51
CA ARG A 311 14.32 -5.31 -0.64
C ARG A 311 14.10 -3.85 -0.26
N VAL A 312 13.58 -3.59 0.94
CA VAL A 312 13.44 -2.23 1.46
C VAL A 312 14.81 -1.62 1.73
N ALA A 313 15.71 -2.32 2.42
CA ALA A 313 17.02 -1.80 2.78
C ALA A 313 17.96 -1.64 1.56
N ILE A 314 18.05 -2.69 0.73
CA ILE A 314 19.12 -2.84 -0.27
C ILE A 314 18.57 -2.74 -1.70
N GLY A 315 17.25 -2.79 -1.89
CA GLY A 315 16.61 -2.87 -3.19
C GLY A 315 16.59 -4.31 -3.71
N GLU A 316 16.20 -4.50 -4.97
CA GLU A 316 16.41 -5.79 -5.62
C GLU A 316 17.89 -5.99 -5.93
N GLU A 317 18.50 -7.00 -5.29
CA GLU A 317 19.84 -7.45 -5.68
C GLU A 317 19.81 -7.97 -7.11
N ARG A 318 20.27 -7.13 -8.04
CA ARG A 318 20.68 -7.55 -9.38
C ARG A 318 22.08 -8.16 -9.31
N GLY A 319 22.28 -9.20 -8.50
CA GLY A 319 23.57 -9.84 -8.26
C GLY A 319 24.25 -10.45 -9.51
N GLN A 320 23.63 -10.34 -10.69
CA GLN A 320 24.20 -10.74 -11.98
C GLN A 320 24.34 -9.60 -12.99
N MET A 321 24.05 -8.36 -12.62
CA MET A 321 24.12 -7.23 -13.56
C MET A 321 25.37 -6.40 -13.29
N ILE A 322 26.22 -6.28 -14.31
CA ILE A 322 27.43 -5.44 -14.32
C ILE A 322 27.05 -4.04 -13.81
N ALA A 323 27.94 -3.38 -13.05
CA ALA A 323 27.71 -2.10 -12.38
C ALA A 323 26.99 -1.02 -13.24
N SER A 324 27.14 -1.04 -14.56
CA SER A 324 26.45 -0.16 -15.51
C SER A 324 24.93 -0.39 -15.66
N GLN A 325 24.39 -1.45 -15.06
CA GLN A 325 22.97 -1.82 -15.13
C GLN A 325 22.28 -1.85 -13.76
N LEU A 326 22.92 -1.38 -12.68
CA LEU A 326 22.28 -1.15 -11.38
C LEU A 326 21.26 0.00 -11.49
N ARG A 327 20.08 -0.25 -12.07
CA ARG A 327 18.92 0.64 -11.90
C ARG A 327 18.32 0.37 -10.54
N THR A 328 18.83 1.06 -9.52
CA THR A 328 18.17 1.08 -8.22
C THR A 328 16.99 2.05 -8.31
N LEU A 329 15.83 1.70 -7.75
CA LEU A 329 14.64 2.58 -7.71
C LEU A 329 14.82 3.75 -6.73
N ARG A 330 16.06 4.08 -6.35
CA ARG A 330 16.36 5.10 -5.36
C ARG A 330 16.21 6.48 -6.00
N VAL A 331 15.60 7.39 -5.24
CA VAL A 331 15.43 8.79 -5.61
C VAL A 331 15.91 9.69 -4.47
N PRO A 332 16.54 10.84 -4.76
CA PRO A 332 17.08 11.73 -3.73
C PRO A 332 15.99 12.54 -3.00
N ALA A 333 14.78 12.58 -3.56
CA ALA A 333 13.67 13.35 -3.04
C ALA A 333 12.34 12.64 -3.34
N GLU A 334 11.32 12.99 -2.57
CA GLU A 334 9.97 12.50 -2.77
C GLU A 334 9.47 12.76 -4.20
N PRO A 335 8.80 11.80 -4.85
CA PRO A 335 8.11 12.05 -6.10
C PRO A 335 7.10 13.20 -5.99
N LEU A 336 6.94 13.96 -7.07
CA LEU A 336 5.88 14.95 -7.16
C LEU A 336 4.51 14.27 -7.09
N LEU A 337 3.57 14.95 -6.44
CA LEU A 337 2.17 14.53 -6.42
C LEU A 337 1.57 14.65 -7.82
N GLN A 338 0.62 13.79 -8.14
CA GLN A 338 -0.08 13.84 -9.42
C GLN A 338 -1.00 15.06 -9.46
N GLN A 339 -1.21 15.63 -10.63
CA GLN A 339 -1.99 16.87 -10.78
C GLN A 339 -3.39 16.79 -10.16
N TYR A 340 -4.05 15.62 -10.23
CA TYR A 340 -5.37 15.42 -9.63
C TYR A 340 -5.42 15.68 -8.11
N VAL A 341 -4.27 15.64 -7.42
CA VAL A 341 -4.17 15.95 -5.98
C VAL A 341 -4.28 17.46 -5.76
N CYS A 342 -3.56 18.24 -6.58
CA CYS A 342 -3.63 19.70 -6.56
C CYS A 342 -4.98 20.21 -7.09
N ASP A 343 -5.55 19.58 -8.10
CA ASP A 343 -6.86 19.98 -8.64
C ASP A 343 -7.98 19.84 -7.59
N ARG A 344 -7.84 18.86 -6.69
CA ARG A 344 -8.71 18.74 -5.51
C ARG A 344 -8.31 19.62 -4.34
N GLY A 345 -7.17 20.31 -4.44
CA GLY A 345 -6.63 21.25 -3.45
C GLY A 345 -6.21 20.61 -2.14
N TYR A 346 -5.84 19.32 -2.14
CA TYR A 346 -5.26 18.67 -0.95
C TYR A 346 -3.78 19.02 -0.75
N THR A 347 -3.17 19.65 -1.75
CA THR A 347 -1.91 20.38 -1.67
C THR A 347 -1.96 21.58 -2.63
N THR A 348 -1.18 22.63 -2.35
CA THR A 348 -1.07 23.84 -3.19
C THR A 348 0.20 23.88 -4.04
N SER A 349 1.12 22.92 -3.85
CA SER A 349 2.38 22.84 -4.59
C SER A 349 2.90 21.40 -4.69
N LYS A 350 4.04 21.21 -5.37
CA LYS A 350 4.70 19.91 -5.57
C LYS A 350 3.88 18.90 -6.37
N CYS A 351 3.06 19.37 -7.30
CA CYS A 351 2.34 18.53 -8.26
C CYS A 351 2.99 18.52 -9.65
N THR A 352 2.67 17.51 -10.45
CA THR A 352 3.09 17.41 -11.84
C THR A 352 1.94 16.99 -12.77
N THR A 353 1.89 17.64 -13.93
CA THR A 353 1.05 17.25 -15.08
C THR A 353 1.69 16.17 -15.95
N ASN A 354 2.97 15.86 -15.73
CA ASN A 354 3.72 14.88 -16.51
C ASN A 354 3.40 13.42 -16.13
N GLY A 355 2.40 13.18 -15.28
CA GLY A 355 2.10 11.84 -14.79
C GLY A 355 3.25 11.28 -13.94
N PHE A 356 3.46 9.97 -14.03
CA PHE A 356 4.63 9.29 -13.45
C PHE A 356 5.91 9.43 -14.31
N LYS A 357 5.93 10.37 -15.27
CA LYS A 357 7.07 10.65 -16.17
C LYS A 357 7.96 11.78 -15.69
N GLY A 358 7.50 12.58 -14.73
CA GLY A 358 8.25 13.72 -14.19
C GLY A 358 9.52 13.27 -13.46
N ASN A 359 10.63 13.96 -13.68
CA ASN A 359 11.82 13.80 -12.82
C ASN A 359 11.50 14.34 -11.43
N SER A 360 12.07 13.73 -10.38
CA SER A 360 11.94 14.14 -8.97
C SER A 360 12.65 15.48 -8.65
N THR A 361 12.92 16.31 -9.66
CA THR A 361 13.66 17.56 -9.52
C THR A 361 12.69 18.70 -9.32
N GLY A 362 12.53 19.14 -8.06
CA GLY A 362 12.37 20.56 -7.82
C GLY A 362 13.59 21.26 -8.43
N SER A 363 13.35 22.29 -9.24
CA SER A 363 14.37 23.12 -9.87
C SER A 363 15.54 23.42 -8.92
N PHE A 364 16.74 22.96 -9.27
CA PHE A 364 17.95 23.66 -8.86
C PHE A 364 17.86 25.04 -9.51
N VAL A 365 17.52 26.06 -8.72
CA VAL A 365 17.89 27.42 -9.09
C VAL A 365 19.41 27.42 -9.02
N GLU A 366 20.05 27.55 -10.17
CA GLU A 366 21.46 27.88 -10.32
C GLU A 366 21.74 29.16 -9.50
N VAL A 367 22.16 29.01 -8.25
CA VAL A 367 22.79 30.10 -7.50
C VAL A 367 24.28 29.82 -7.52
N GLU A 368 24.90 29.99 -8.68
CA GLU A 368 26.35 30.15 -8.76
C GLU A 368 26.81 30.84 -10.04
N LYS A 369 26.43 32.12 -10.20
CA LYS A 369 27.18 33.09 -11.02
C LYS A 369 27.06 34.50 -10.44
N ALA A 370 27.53 34.70 -9.21
CA ALA A 370 27.82 36.03 -8.69
C ALA A 370 28.81 35.96 -7.51
N ALA A 371 29.97 35.33 -7.67
CA ALA A 371 31.04 35.43 -6.68
C ALA A 371 32.46 35.18 -7.18
N PHE A 372 32.76 35.32 -8.48
CA PHE A 372 34.16 35.45 -8.95
C PHE A 372 34.21 36.30 -10.21
N GLY A 373 34.09 37.62 -10.00
CA GLY A 373 34.49 38.64 -10.95
C GLY A 373 35.48 39.57 -10.25
N ASN A 374 36.63 39.74 -10.88
CA ASN A 374 37.73 40.67 -10.57
C ASN A 374 38.86 40.12 -9.67
N SER A 375 39.91 39.61 -10.31
CA SER A 375 41.13 40.41 -10.42
C SER A 375 41.95 39.95 -11.63
N TRP A 376 42.32 40.93 -12.45
CA TRP A 376 43.07 40.80 -13.68
C TRP A 376 44.54 40.42 -13.41
N ALA A 377 45.16 39.81 -14.43
CA ALA A 377 46.59 39.60 -14.53
C ALA A 377 47.33 40.90 -14.89
N ASP A 378 48.65 40.85 -14.65
CA ASP A 378 49.75 41.62 -15.24
C ASP A 378 50.06 43.03 -14.68
N GLU A 379 51.02 43.09 -13.75
CA GLU A 379 52.35 43.73 -13.92
C GLU A 379 53.37 43.18 -12.90
#